data_AF-A0A9E4IUW8-F1
#
_entry.id   AF-A0A9E4IUW8-F1
#
_cell.length_a   1.000
_cell.length_b   1.000
_cell.length_c   1.000
_cell.angle_alpha   90.00
_cell.angle_beta   90.00
_cell.angle_gamma   90.00
#
_symmetry.space_group_name_H-M   'P 1'
#
loop_
_entity.id
_entity.type
_entity.pdbx_description
1 polymer ?
#
loop_
_entity_poly.entity_id
_entity_poly.type
_entity_poly.pdbx_seq_one_letter_code
_entity_poly.pdbx_strand_id
1 'polypeptide(L)'
;GQEAAEAELAGVPVEARAFREFALGFNPLLAVPERNPWIPYYGYGAGIVRLSLGDNSELGGTVTGGYVRWNFFTDTTVTVGDEVWVRDGQLVR
;
A
#
# COMPACT_ATOMS: atom_id res chain seq x y z
N GLY A 1 -1.13 9.88 -14.63
CA GLY A 1 -1.12 9.02 -13.43
C GLY A 1 -2.45 8.31 -13.30
N GLN A 2 -3.50 9.03 -12.91
CA GLN A 2 -4.86 8.52 -12.77
C GLN A 2 -5.40 7.87 -14.05
N GLU A 3 -5.36 8.55 -15.20
CA GLU A 3 -5.88 8.02 -16.47
C GLU A 3 -5.26 6.67 -16.85
N ALA A 4 -3.95 6.50 -16.64
CA ALA A 4 -3.26 5.24 -16.90
C ALA A 4 -3.73 4.14 -15.94
N ALA A 5 -3.95 4.47 -14.67
CA ALA A 5 -4.48 3.54 -13.68
C ALA A 5 -5.92 3.10 -14.02
N GLU A 6 -6.76 4.03 -14.48
CA GLU A 6 -8.14 3.76 -14.89
C GLU A 6 -8.18 2.91 -16.18
N ALA A 7 -7.34 3.22 -17.15
CA ALA A 7 -7.21 2.45 -18.39
C ALA A 7 -6.76 1.01 -18.11
N GLU A 8 -5.80 0.81 -17.21
CA GLU A 8 -5.38 -0.51 -16.74
C GLU A 8 -6.57 -1.25 -16.09
N LEU A 9 -7.25 -0.61 -15.12
CA LEU A 9 -8.38 -1.20 -14.41
C LEU A 9 -9.58 -1.51 -15.31
N ALA A 10 -9.73 -0.79 -16.42
CA ALA A 10 -10.74 -1.08 -17.44
C ALA A 10 -10.47 -2.38 -18.22
N GLY A 11 -9.19 -2.79 -18.33
CA GLY A 11 -8.77 -3.97 -19.08
C GLY A 11 -8.69 -5.27 -18.27
N VAL A 12 -9.02 -5.24 -16.98
CA VAL A 12 -8.89 -6.37 -16.04
C VAL A 12 -10.24 -6.76 -15.42
N PRO A 13 -10.36 -7.96 -14.83
CA PRO A 13 -11.60 -8.42 -14.19
C PRO A 13 -12.11 -7.46 -13.12
N VAL A 14 -13.41 -7.48 -12.82
CA VAL A 14 -14.03 -6.54 -11.88
C VAL A 14 -13.45 -6.67 -10.46
N GLU A 15 -13.02 -7.88 -10.11
CA GLU A 15 -12.32 -8.27 -8.89
C GLU A 15 -11.04 -7.44 -8.66
N ALA A 16 -10.40 -6.96 -9.73
CA ALA A 16 -9.23 -6.07 -9.68
C ALA A 16 -9.50 -4.72 -9.00
N ARG A 17 -10.77 -4.34 -8.85
CA ARG A 17 -11.18 -3.09 -8.18
C ARG A 17 -11.44 -3.29 -6.68
N ALA A 18 -11.42 -4.52 -6.18
CA ALA A 18 -11.66 -4.79 -4.77
C ALA A 18 -10.43 -4.45 -3.92
N PHE A 19 -10.65 -4.01 -2.68
CA PHE A 19 -9.59 -3.89 -1.70
C PHE A 19 -9.07 -5.27 -1.28
N ARG A 20 -7.74 -5.42 -1.36
CA ARG A 20 -7.04 -6.65 -0.96
C ARG A 20 -6.46 -6.54 0.42
N GLU A 21 -5.57 -5.56 0.62
CA GLU A 21 -4.70 -5.51 1.79
C GLU A 21 -4.31 -4.07 2.10
N PHE A 22 -4.29 -3.75 3.39
CA PHE A 22 -3.55 -2.65 3.96
C PHE A 22 -2.32 -3.22 4.68
N ALA A 23 -1.12 -2.82 4.27
CA ALA A 23 0.12 -3.17 4.94
C ALA A 23 0.87 -1.91 5.36
N LEU A 24 1.41 -1.92 6.58
CA LEU A 24 2.25 -0.87 7.13
C LEU A 24 3.65 -1.44 7.33
N GLY A 25 4.66 -0.77 6.77
CA GLY A 25 6.06 -1.14 6.96
C GLY A 25 6.61 -0.68 8.32
N PHE A 26 7.44 -1.53 8.91
CA PHE A 26 8.07 -1.33 10.22
C PHE A 26 9.59 -1.47 10.20
N ASN A 27 10.22 -1.71 9.04
CA ASN A 27 11.66 -1.91 8.99
C ASN A 27 12.42 -0.56 8.96
N PRO A 28 13.12 -0.18 10.04
CA PRO A 28 13.81 1.11 10.12
C PRO A 28 15.03 1.18 9.20
N LEU A 29 15.65 0.04 8.86
CA LEU A 29 16.76 -0.01 7.90
C LEU A 29 16.31 0.27 6.46
N LEU A 30 15.00 0.26 6.25
CA LEU A 30 14.33 0.58 5.00
C LEU A 30 13.50 1.87 5.16
N ALA A 31 13.85 2.81 6.02
CA ALA A 31 13.18 4.11 6.01
C ALA A 31 13.46 4.86 4.69
N VAL A 32 12.50 5.67 4.22
CA VAL A 32 12.73 6.54 3.06
C VAL A 32 13.76 7.60 3.46
N PRO A 33 14.90 7.71 2.76
CA PRO A 33 15.89 8.72 3.10
C PRO A 33 15.37 10.13 2.82
N GLU A 34 15.65 11.07 3.73
CA GLU A 34 15.30 12.48 3.54
C GLU A 34 15.99 13.09 2.31
N ARG A 35 17.25 12.71 2.07
CA ARG A 35 18.04 13.17 0.93
C ARG A 35 17.92 12.16 -0.22
N ASN A 36 17.40 12.61 -1.36
CA ASN A 36 17.13 11.80 -2.55
C ASN A 36 16.18 10.62 -2.24
N PRO A 37 14.90 10.91 -1.95
CA PRO A 37 13.95 9.90 -1.49
C PRO A 37 13.73 8.81 -2.53
N TRP A 38 13.73 7.57 -2.06
CA TRP A 38 13.38 6.39 -2.84
C TRP A 38 12.60 5.41 -1.97
N ILE A 39 11.70 4.63 -2.58
CA ILE A 39 10.89 3.65 -1.87
C ILE A 39 11.68 2.34 -1.78
N PRO A 40 11.98 1.85 -0.56
CA PRO A 40 12.64 0.58 -0.39
C PRO A 40 11.71 -0.60 -0.67
N TYR A 41 12.34 -1.75 -0.91
CA TYR A 41 11.73 -2.97 -1.44
C TYR A 41 10.30 -3.21 -0.97
N TYR A 42 9.37 -3.24 -1.94
CA TYR A 42 7.93 -3.51 -1.77
C TYR A 42 7.23 -2.76 -0.63
N GLY A 43 7.68 -1.55 -0.31
CA GLY A 43 7.01 -0.70 0.68
C GLY A 43 7.05 -1.23 2.11
N TYR A 44 8.05 -2.07 2.44
CA TYR A 44 8.24 -2.56 3.81
C TYR A 44 9.01 -1.59 4.72
N GLY A 45 9.39 -0.44 4.19
CA GLY A 45 10.05 0.63 4.93
C GLY A 45 9.21 1.16 6.08
N ALA A 46 9.86 1.52 7.19
CA ALA A 46 9.20 2.15 8.32
C ALA A 46 8.36 3.36 7.85
N GLY A 47 7.06 3.35 8.17
CA GLY A 47 6.13 4.42 7.81
C GLY A 47 5.56 4.37 6.38
N ILE A 48 5.97 3.40 5.56
CA ILE A 48 5.42 3.21 4.22
C ILE A 48 4.10 2.43 4.29
N VAL A 49 3.07 2.96 3.63
CA VAL A 49 1.79 2.27 3.47
C VAL A 49 1.73 1.61 2.09
N ARG A 50 1.41 0.32 2.05
CA ARG A 50 1.03 -0.40 0.83
C ARG A 50 -0.46 -0.68 0.87
N LEU A 51 -1.21 -0.10 -0.06
CA LEU A 51 -2.63 -0.39 -0.28
C LEU A 51 -2.79 -1.17 -1.58
N SER A 52 -3.27 -2.39 -1.46
CA SER A 52 -3.36 -3.32 -2.58
C SER A 52 -4.78 -3.51 -3.05
N LEU A 53 -4.96 -3.72 -4.36
CA LEU A 53 -6.22 -4.14 -4.98
C LEU A 53 -6.13 -5.56 -5.55
N GLY A 54 -7.27 -6.21 -5.67
CA GLY A 54 -7.42 -7.50 -6.35
C GLY A 54 -7.65 -8.69 -5.41
N ASP A 55 -7.05 -9.82 -5.78
CA ASP A 55 -7.21 -11.11 -5.14
C ASP A 55 -6.78 -11.08 -3.66
N ASN A 56 -7.71 -11.41 -2.76
CA ASN A 56 -7.51 -11.41 -1.31
C ASN A 56 -7.64 -12.81 -0.69
N SER A 57 -7.50 -13.86 -1.50
CA SER A 57 -7.60 -15.26 -1.07
C SER A 57 -6.52 -15.67 -0.06
N GLU A 58 -5.31 -15.11 -0.15
CA GLU A 58 -4.24 -15.34 0.85
C GLU A 58 -4.64 -14.89 2.27
N LEU A 59 -5.59 -13.95 2.37
CA LEU A 59 -6.12 -13.43 3.63
C LEU A 59 -7.45 -14.10 4.01
N GLY A 60 -7.85 -15.15 3.29
CA GLY A 60 -9.13 -15.85 3.49
C GLY A 60 -10.34 -15.10 2.93
N GLY A 61 -10.13 -14.08 2.08
CA GLY A 61 -11.21 -13.36 1.43
C GLY A 61 -11.81 -14.11 0.24
N THR A 62 -12.96 -13.64 -0.22
CA THR A 62 -13.73 -14.27 -1.31
C THR A 62 -13.43 -13.69 -2.70
N VAL A 63 -12.58 -12.66 -2.78
CA VAL A 63 -12.17 -12.08 -4.06
C VAL A 63 -10.99 -12.87 -4.59
N THR A 64 -11.21 -13.57 -5.69
CA THR A 64 -10.23 -14.46 -6.33
C THR A 64 -9.99 -14.06 -7.77
N GLY A 65 -8.88 -14.49 -8.37
CA GLY A 65 -8.61 -14.28 -9.80
C GLY A 65 -7.17 -13.90 -10.11
N GLY A 66 -6.28 -13.91 -9.11
CA GLY A 66 -4.85 -13.74 -9.24
C GLY A 66 -4.37 -12.32 -9.57
N TYR A 67 -5.27 -11.38 -9.91
CA TYR A 67 -4.86 -9.99 -10.12
C TYR A 67 -4.42 -9.36 -8.80
N VAL A 68 -3.25 -8.72 -8.82
CA VAL A 68 -2.70 -7.99 -7.66
C VAL A 68 -2.10 -6.69 -8.16
N ARG A 69 -2.52 -5.58 -7.56
CA ARG A 69 -1.91 -4.26 -7.77
C ARG A 69 -1.48 -3.66 -6.47
N TRP A 70 -0.20 -3.32 -6.37
CA TRP A 70 0.37 -2.63 -5.20
C TRP A 70 0.48 -1.13 -5.44
N ASN A 71 -0.07 -0.35 -4.52
CA ASN A 71 0.11 1.10 -4.50
C ASN A 71 0.87 1.47 -3.22
N PHE A 72 1.93 2.24 -3.37
CA PHE A 72 2.80 2.65 -2.26
C PHE A 72 2.59 4.12 -1.95
N PHE A 73 2.41 4.43 -0.68
CA PHE A 73 2.23 5.78 -0.18
C PHE A 73 3.34 6.08 0.84
N THR A 74 4.14 7.09 0.52
CA THR A 74 5.33 7.48 1.29
C THR A 74 5.10 8.64 2.23
N ASP A 75 3.99 9.35 2.05
CA ASP A 75 3.64 10.56 2.77
C ASP A 75 2.18 10.45 3.22
N THR A 76 1.95 9.60 4.21
CA THR A 76 0.60 9.28 4.70
C THR A 76 0.59 9.32 6.21
N THR A 77 -0.52 9.79 6.75
CA THR A 77 -0.84 9.68 8.18
C THR A 77 -1.76 8.49 8.38
N VAL A 78 -1.37 7.57 9.28
CA VAL A 78 -2.15 6.38 9.64
C VAL A 78 -2.64 6.54 11.07
N THR A 79 -3.95 6.47 11.25
CA THR A 79 -4.61 6.48 12.57
C THR A 79 -5.34 5.16 12.77
N VAL A 80 -5.10 4.50 13.91
CA VAL A 80 -5.77 3.26 14.32
C VAL A 80 -6.56 3.56 15.59
N GLY A 81 -7.89 3.57 15.49
CA GLY A 81 -8.74 4.12 16.56
C GLY A 81 -8.45 5.61 16.75
N ASP A 82 -8.05 6.00 17.97
CA ASP A 82 -7.68 7.37 18.32
C ASP A 82 -6.16 7.61 18.31
N GLU A 83 -5.36 6.60 17.95
CA GLU A 83 -3.90 6.67 17.99
C GLU A 83 -3.29 6.89 16.61
N VAL A 84 -2.40 7.88 16.51
CA VAL A 84 -1.57 8.09 15.30
C VAL A 84 -0.35 7.18 15.37
N TRP A 85 -0.20 6.32 14.36
CA TRP A 85 0.91 5.37 14.23
C TRP A 85 1.95 5.85 13.23
N VAL A 86 1.50 6.48 12.14
CA VAL A 86 2.35 7.14 11.15
C VAL A 86 1.90 8.58 11.00
N ARG A 87 2.83 9.52 10.96
CA ARG A 87 2.57 10.93 10.64
C ARG A 87 3.47 11.34 9.49
N ASP A 88 2.87 11.79 8.39
CA ASP A 88 3.59 12.31 7.22
C ASP A 88 4.70 11.34 6.74
N GLY A 89 4.37 10.04 6.67
CA GLY A 89 5.31 8.98 6.27
C GLY A 89 6.32 8.54 7.34
N GLN A 90 6.29 9.13 8.54
CA GLN A 90 7.17 8.76 9.65
C GLN A 90 6.44 7.88 10.64
N LEU A 91 7.01 6.72 10.98
CA LEU A 91 6.51 5.87 12.05
C LEU A 91 6.77 6.56 13.40
N VAL A 92 5.71 6.79 14.19
CA VAL A 92 5.78 7.52 15.48
C VAL A 92 5.45 6.66 16.70
N ARG A 93 5.27 5.35 16.51
CA ARG A 93 5.00 4.35 17.55
C ARG A 93 5.97 3.18 17.45
#